data_AF-A0AAD6G4T6-F1
#
_entry.id   AF-A0AAD6G4T6-F1
#
_cell.length_a   1.000
_cell.length_b   1.000
_cell.length_c   1.000
_cell.angle_alpha   90.00
_cell.angle_beta   90.00
_cell.angle_gamma   90.00
#
_symmetry.space_group_name_H-M   'P 1'
#
loop_
_entity.id
_entity.type
_entity.pdbx_description
1 polymer ?
#
loop_
_entity_poly.entity_id
_entity_poly.type
_entity_poly.pdbx_seq_one_letter_code
_entity_poly.pdbx_strand_id
1 'polypeptide(L)'
;MPSITYKNLPGPVGDCLKPASLATTATVPISPTVSLIFTTGHIGLNLTTGDLVNHSAEAEFEAVFDCLDAALKDAGVSNGLRQAYKLVAYLVDSGDEAIMMQVFQRKFPGHTPTWTSVVVKEIVAPKMRAEVAAEGVIFHS
;
A
#
# COMPACT_ATOMS: atom_id res chain seq x y z
N MET A 1 3.88 26.62 10.98
CA MET A 1 3.19 25.52 11.70
C MET A 1 3.40 24.25 10.91
N PRO A 2 3.70 23.10 11.53
CA PRO A 2 3.78 21.83 10.81
C PRO A 2 2.44 21.54 10.12
N SER A 3 2.48 21.07 8.87
CA SER A 3 1.29 20.76 8.06
C SER A 3 1.35 19.35 7.49
N ILE A 4 0.18 18.74 7.33
CA ILE A 4 0.07 17.45 6.64
C ILE A 4 0.37 17.66 5.16
N THR A 5 1.16 16.78 4.57
CA THR A 5 1.45 16.77 3.13
C THR A 5 0.78 15.59 2.48
N TYR A 6 -0.04 15.83 1.46
CA TYR A 6 -0.68 14.79 0.67
C TYR A 6 0.04 14.63 -0.67
N LYS A 7 0.27 13.39 -1.10
CA LYS A 7 0.86 13.09 -2.41
C LYS A 7 0.06 12.05 -3.16
N ASN A 8 -0.01 12.22 -4.48
CA ASN A 8 -0.44 11.19 -5.39
C ASN A 8 0.81 10.62 -6.06
N LEU A 9 0.92 9.29 -6.08
CA LEU A 9 1.97 8.61 -6.81
C LEU A 9 1.97 9.08 -8.28
N PRO A 10 3.12 9.44 -8.87
CA PRO A 10 3.15 9.83 -10.27
C PRO A 10 2.67 8.69 -11.18
N GLY A 11 1.83 9.02 -12.16
CA GLY A 11 1.32 8.08 -13.16
C GLY A 11 -0.05 7.49 -12.83
N PRO A 12 -0.50 6.49 -13.61
CA PRO A 12 -1.89 6.06 -13.64
C PRO A 12 -2.48 5.65 -12.29
N VAL A 13 -1.67 5.03 -11.43
CA VAL A 13 -2.08 4.57 -10.09
C VAL A 13 -2.43 5.73 -9.16
N GLY A 14 -1.68 6.84 -9.18
CA GLY A 14 -2.07 8.02 -8.40
C GLY A 14 -3.10 8.89 -9.12
N ASP A 15 -3.10 8.88 -10.45
CA ASP A 15 -4.05 9.65 -11.26
C ASP A 15 -5.50 9.16 -11.10
N CYS A 16 -5.73 7.85 -10.95
CA CYS A 16 -7.07 7.29 -10.78
C CYS A 16 -7.77 7.73 -9.48
N LEU A 17 -7.00 8.19 -8.49
CA LEU A 17 -7.50 8.66 -7.20
C LEU A 17 -7.93 10.14 -7.20
N LYS A 18 -7.38 10.95 -8.13
CA LYS A 18 -7.60 12.39 -8.18
C LYS A 18 -9.07 12.80 -8.34
N PRO A 19 -9.91 12.13 -9.18
CA PRO A 19 -11.32 12.50 -9.33
C PRO A 19 -12.13 12.39 -8.02
N ALA A 20 -11.70 11.53 -7.09
CA ALA A 20 -12.33 11.35 -5.79
C ALA A 20 -11.69 12.22 -4.68
N SER A 21 -10.77 13.12 -5.04
CA SER A 21 -9.98 13.91 -4.08
C SER A 21 -9.20 13.05 -3.08
N LEU A 22 -8.75 11.87 -3.51
CA LEU A 22 -7.96 10.95 -2.71
C LEU A 22 -6.47 11.15 -3.01
N ALA A 23 -5.64 11.03 -1.96
CA ALA A 23 -4.19 11.00 -2.06
C ALA A 23 -3.70 9.55 -1.95
N THR A 24 -2.58 9.24 -2.59
CA THR A 24 -1.91 7.95 -2.41
C THR A 24 -1.30 7.86 -1.01
N THR A 25 -0.70 8.95 -0.52
CA THR A 25 -0.14 9.03 0.83
C THR A 25 -0.44 10.34 1.53
N ALA A 26 -0.49 10.28 2.86
CA ALA A 26 -0.49 11.42 3.75
C ALA A 26 0.74 11.35 4.67
N THR A 27 1.51 12.43 4.71
CA THR A 27 2.67 12.62 5.61
C THR A 27 2.27 13.50 6.77
N VAL A 28 2.31 12.95 7.98
CA VAL A 28 1.97 13.63 9.23
C VAL A 28 3.25 13.86 10.04
N PRO A 29 3.75 15.11 10.16
CA PRO A 29 4.89 15.41 11.02
C PRO A 29 4.50 15.23 12.50
N ILE A 30 5.27 14.41 13.23
CA ILE A 30 5.07 14.16 14.67
C ILE A 30 6.07 14.94 15.52
N SER A 31 7.28 15.15 14.99
CA SER A 31 8.33 15.94 15.63
C SER A 31 9.28 16.50 14.56
N PRO A 32 10.26 17.35 14.93
CA PRO A 32 11.29 17.81 13.98
C PRO A 32 12.08 16.67 13.31
N THR A 33 12.15 15.48 13.94
CA THR A 33 12.96 14.35 13.48
C THR A 33 12.14 13.14 13.04
N VAL A 34 10.80 13.19 13.12
CA VAL A 34 9.94 12.05 12.79
C VAL A 34 8.67 12.49 12.07
N SER A 35 8.37 11.82 10.95
CA SER A 35 7.07 11.89 10.27
C SER A 35 6.48 10.49 10.10
N LEU A 36 5.16 10.36 10.28
CA LEU A 36 4.42 9.14 9.93
C LEU A 36 3.80 9.28 8.55
N ILE A 37 3.78 8.17 7.82
CA ILE A 37 3.25 8.08 6.46
C ILE A 37 2.10 7.09 6.47
N PHE A 38 0.96 7.50 5.94
CA PHE A 38 -0.23 6.67 5.81
C PHE A 38 -0.51 6.51 4.32
N THR A 39 -0.67 5.28 3.83
CA THR A 39 -1.17 5.05 2.48
C THR A 39 -2.69 5.02 2.48
N THR A 40 -3.31 5.33 1.35
CA THR A 40 -4.66 4.80 1.06
C THR A 40 -4.62 3.28 0.94
N GLY A 41 -5.79 2.65 0.88
CA GLY A 41 -5.90 1.24 0.45
C GLY A 41 -5.48 1.09 -1.00
N HIS A 42 -4.66 0.08 -1.28
CA HIS A 42 -4.21 -0.29 -2.61
C HIS A 42 -4.75 -1.67 -2.99
N ILE A 43 -5.26 -1.74 -4.22
CA ILE A 43 -5.57 -2.97 -4.94
C ILE A 43 -4.43 -3.29 -5.93
N GLY A 44 -4.47 -4.46 -6.56
CA GLY A 44 -3.52 -4.84 -7.60
C GLY A 44 -3.67 -4.01 -8.87
N LEU A 45 -2.81 -3.00 -9.05
CA LEU A 45 -2.71 -2.19 -10.26
C LEU A 45 -1.32 -2.31 -10.89
N ASN A 46 -1.27 -2.30 -12.21
CA ASN A 46 -0.01 -2.13 -12.92
C ASN A 46 0.45 -0.68 -12.77
N LEU A 47 1.64 -0.45 -12.19
CA LEU A 47 2.19 0.89 -11.95
C LEU A 47 2.35 1.73 -13.23
N THR A 48 2.61 1.07 -14.37
CA THR A 48 2.85 1.75 -15.65
C THR A 48 1.58 2.03 -16.42
N THR A 49 0.64 1.08 -16.46
CA THR A 49 -0.57 1.21 -17.29
C THR A 49 -1.81 1.66 -16.50
N GLY A 50 -1.84 1.41 -15.19
CA GLY A 50 -3.02 1.63 -14.34
C GLY A 50 -4.08 0.54 -14.46
N ASP A 51 -3.81 -0.54 -15.21
CA ASP A 51 -4.76 -1.63 -15.37
C ASP A 51 -4.85 -2.51 -14.13
N LEU A 52 -6.01 -3.11 -13.91
CA LEU A 52 -6.22 -4.12 -12.86
C LEU A 52 -5.38 -5.37 -13.13
N VAL A 53 -4.68 -5.84 -12.11
CA VAL A 53 -3.96 -7.10 -12.11
C VAL A 53 -4.74 -8.10 -11.27
N ASN A 54 -5.51 -8.97 -11.93
CA ASN A 54 -6.40 -9.94 -11.26
C ASN A 54 -6.44 -11.32 -11.95
N HIS A 55 -5.44 -11.63 -12.79
CA HIS A 55 -5.38 -12.91 -13.51
C HIS A 55 -4.94 -14.09 -12.62
N SER A 56 -4.35 -13.82 -11.45
CA SER A 56 -4.06 -14.77 -10.38
C SER A 56 -3.99 -14.03 -9.04
N ALA A 57 -4.14 -14.74 -7.92
CA ALA A 57 -3.99 -14.15 -6.59
C ALA A 57 -2.56 -13.69 -6.35
N GLU A 58 -1.57 -14.48 -6.78
CA GLU A 58 -0.14 -14.14 -6.69
C GLU A 58 0.16 -12.83 -7.41
N ALA A 59 -0.27 -12.67 -8.66
CA ALA A 59 0.01 -11.47 -9.44
C ALA A 59 -0.70 -10.24 -8.88
N GLU A 60 -1.94 -10.41 -8.38
CA GLU A 60 -2.66 -9.33 -7.71
C GLU A 60 -1.90 -8.86 -6.47
N PHE A 61 -1.49 -9.78 -5.60
CA PHE A 61 -0.79 -9.43 -4.36
C PHE A 61 0.61 -8.87 -4.61
N GLU A 62 1.31 -9.35 -5.65
CA GLU A 62 2.56 -8.72 -6.09
C GLU A 62 2.33 -7.26 -6.49
N ALA A 63 1.29 -6.99 -7.27
CA ALA A 63 0.94 -5.65 -7.72
C ALA A 63 0.48 -4.74 -6.57
N VAL A 64 -0.30 -5.27 -5.61
CA VAL A 64 -0.69 -4.55 -4.38
C VAL A 64 0.56 -4.07 -3.64
N PHE A 65 1.51 -4.97 -3.41
CA PHE A 65 2.73 -4.63 -2.67
C PHE A 65 3.67 -3.71 -3.46
N ASP A 66 3.73 -3.84 -4.79
CA ASP A 66 4.48 -2.90 -5.63
C ASP A 66 3.88 -1.50 -5.58
N CYS A 67 2.55 -1.39 -5.60
CA CYS A 67 1.86 -0.11 -5.44
C CYS A 67 2.15 0.54 -4.08
N LEU A 68 2.06 -0.24 -2.99
CA LEU A 68 2.35 0.25 -1.63
C LEU A 68 3.82 0.67 -1.48
N ASP A 69 4.75 -0.13 -1.99
CA ASP A 69 6.18 0.18 -1.95
C ASP A 69 6.51 1.46 -2.72
N ALA A 70 5.95 1.62 -3.93
CA ALA A 70 6.09 2.83 -4.74
C ALA A 70 5.48 4.06 -4.03
N ALA A 71 4.30 3.92 -3.45
CA ALA A 71 3.63 4.98 -2.69
C ALA A 71 4.48 5.48 -1.51
N LEU A 72 5.02 4.55 -0.70
CA LEU A 72 5.86 4.90 0.44
C LEU A 72 7.19 5.53 0.00
N LYS A 73 7.80 5.04 -1.09
CA LYS A 73 9.02 5.64 -1.65
C LYS A 73 8.79 7.06 -2.15
N ASP A 74 7.69 7.31 -2.86
CA ASP A 74 7.32 8.66 -3.32
C ASP A 74 7.06 9.63 -2.15
N ALA A 75 6.52 9.11 -1.05
CA ALA A 75 6.37 9.86 0.20
C ALA A 75 7.70 10.15 0.93
N GLY A 76 8.81 9.53 0.53
CA GLY A 76 10.14 9.75 1.11
C GLY A 76 10.61 8.65 2.08
N VAL A 77 9.87 7.54 2.21
CA VAL A 77 10.34 6.36 2.96
C VAL A 77 11.36 5.63 2.08
N SER A 78 12.66 5.83 2.34
CA SER A 78 13.75 5.37 1.48
C SER A 78 13.71 3.86 1.18
N ASN A 79 13.35 3.04 2.16
CA ASN A 79 13.23 1.59 2.03
C ASN A 79 11.81 1.11 1.64
N GLY A 80 10.91 2.04 1.30
CA GLY A 80 9.54 1.74 0.90
C GLY A 80 8.83 0.85 1.91
N LEU A 81 8.21 -0.23 1.41
CA LEU A 81 7.42 -1.14 2.22
C LEU A 81 8.25 -1.92 3.26
N ARG A 82 9.58 -2.05 3.10
CA ARG A 82 10.46 -2.69 4.11
C ARG A 82 10.58 -1.91 5.42
N GLN A 83 10.14 -0.65 5.42
CA GLN A 83 10.13 0.22 6.60
C GLN A 83 8.70 0.52 7.07
N ALA A 84 7.69 -0.13 6.46
CA ALA A 84 6.35 -0.10 7.01
C ALA A 84 6.31 -0.83 8.36
N TYR A 85 5.61 -0.28 9.33
CA TYR A 85 5.47 -0.91 10.65
C TYR A 85 4.11 -1.57 10.86
N LYS A 86 3.14 -1.29 9.98
CA LYS A 86 1.79 -1.81 10.06
C LYS A 86 1.17 -1.99 8.68
N LEU A 87 0.50 -3.12 8.48
CA LEU A 87 -0.35 -3.39 7.34
C LEU A 87 -1.74 -3.85 7.82
N VAL A 88 -2.77 -3.43 7.08
CA VAL A 88 -4.14 -3.93 7.23
C VAL A 88 -4.59 -4.45 5.87
N ALA A 89 -4.97 -5.72 5.81
CA ALA A 89 -5.42 -6.40 4.60
C ALA A 89 -6.90 -6.75 4.70
N TYR A 90 -7.68 -6.34 3.70
CA TYR A 90 -9.04 -6.79 3.49
C TYR A 90 -9.03 -7.80 2.35
N LEU A 91 -9.52 -9.01 2.61
CA LEU A 91 -9.55 -10.15 1.68
C LEU A 91 -11.00 -10.52 1.37
N VAL A 92 -11.29 -10.96 0.15
CA VAL A 92 -12.62 -11.52 -0.21
C VAL A 92 -12.72 -12.99 0.17
N ASP A 93 -11.62 -13.74 0.13
CA ASP A 93 -11.55 -15.15 0.50
C ASP A 93 -10.41 -15.38 1.52
N SER A 94 -10.70 -16.11 2.60
CA SER A 94 -9.69 -16.46 3.61
C SER A 94 -8.57 -17.37 3.06
N GLY A 95 -8.85 -18.17 2.03
CA GLY A 95 -7.88 -19.06 1.39
C GLY A 95 -6.75 -18.31 0.69
N ASP A 96 -6.95 -17.04 0.36
CA ASP A 96 -5.96 -16.19 -0.29
C ASP A 96 -4.87 -15.68 0.67
N GLU A 97 -5.09 -15.74 2.00
CA GLU A 97 -4.14 -15.21 2.98
C GLU A 97 -2.77 -15.92 2.88
N ALA A 98 -2.77 -17.24 2.73
CA ALA A 98 -1.53 -18.00 2.60
C ALA A 98 -0.71 -17.56 1.38
N ILE A 99 -1.38 -17.26 0.27
CA ILE A 99 -0.75 -16.78 -0.97
C ILE A 99 -0.18 -15.37 -0.74
N MET A 100 -0.96 -14.48 -0.13
CA MET A 100 -0.52 -13.11 0.20
C MET A 100 0.72 -13.11 1.09
N MET A 101 0.74 -13.96 2.13
CA MET A 101 1.88 -14.08 3.05
C MET A 101 3.14 -14.61 2.36
N GLN A 102 3.00 -15.60 1.46
CA GLN A 102 4.13 -16.11 0.69
C GLN A 102 4.72 -15.05 -0.25
N VAL A 103 3.86 -14.29 -0.94
CA VAL A 103 4.29 -13.18 -1.79
C VAL A 103 5.03 -12.13 -0.95
N PHE A 104 4.46 -11.73 0.19
CA PHE A 104 5.07 -10.73 1.07
C PHE A 104 6.45 -11.17 1.57
N GLN A 105 6.59 -12.40 2.07
CA GLN A 105 7.86 -12.95 2.55
C GLN A 105 8.91 -13.03 1.43
N ARG A 106 8.51 -13.38 0.20
CA ARG A 106 9.41 -13.44 -0.96
C ARG A 106 9.89 -12.05 -1.39
N LYS A 107 9.00 -11.05 -1.44
CA LYS A 107 9.34 -9.68 -1.85
C LYS A 107 10.14 -8.93 -0.77
N PHE A 108 9.84 -9.19 0.50
CA PHE A 108 10.41 -8.50 1.65
C PHE A 108 11.01 -9.46 2.69
N PRO A 109 11.99 -10.31 2.32
CA PRO A 109 12.61 -11.26 3.24
C PRO A 109 13.12 -10.57 4.51
N GLY A 110 12.80 -11.18 5.66
CA GLY A 110 13.18 -10.73 7.00
C GLY A 110 12.34 -9.58 7.57
N HIS A 111 11.38 -9.04 6.83
CA HIS A 111 10.53 -7.96 7.32
C HIS A 111 9.33 -8.50 8.12
N THR A 112 9.08 -7.94 9.30
CA THR A 112 8.04 -8.41 10.25
C THR A 112 7.21 -7.25 10.81
N PRO A 113 6.39 -6.57 9.99
CA PRO A 113 5.49 -5.53 10.47
C PRO A 113 4.33 -6.11 11.27
N THR A 114 3.63 -5.25 12.02
CA THR A 114 2.31 -5.64 12.55
C THR A 114 1.33 -5.84 11.40
N TRP A 115 0.45 -6.82 11.52
CA TRP A 115 -0.47 -7.20 10.46
C TRP A 115 -1.87 -7.47 11.01
N THR A 116 -2.90 -7.05 10.28
CA THR A 116 -4.29 -7.43 10.54
C THR A 116 -4.94 -7.83 9.23
N SER A 117 -5.53 -9.03 9.19
CA SER A 117 -6.30 -9.53 8.05
C SER A 117 -7.78 -9.63 8.42
N VAL A 118 -8.66 -9.18 7.52
CA VAL A 118 -10.11 -9.26 7.69
C VAL A 118 -10.74 -9.76 6.40
N VAL A 119 -11.64 -10.74 6.49
CA VAL A 119 -12.46 -11.16 5.36
C VAL A 119 -13.65 -10.22 5.22
N VAL A 120 -13.82 -9.64 4.04
CA VAL A 120 -14.90 -8.72 3.69
C VAL A 120 -15.78 -9.31 2.60
N LYS A 121 -16.99 -8.76 2.44
CA LYS A 121 -17.94 -9.25 1.42
C LYS A 121 -17.41 -9.03 0.00
N GLU A 122 -16.82 -7.88 -0.27
CA GLU A 122 -16.34 -7.48 -1.60
C GLU A 122 -15.39 -6.27 -1.47
N ILE A 123 -14.49 -6.10 -2.45
CA ILE A 123 -13.67 -4.90 -2.64
C ILE A 123 -14.38 -3.98 -3.63
N VAL A 124 -14.30 -2.66 -3.45
CA VAL A 124 -15.01 -1.67 -4.28
C VAL A 124 -14.65 -1.79 -5.76
N ALA A 125 -13.38 -2.09 -6.05
CA ALA A 125 -12.92 -2.39 -7.40
C ALA A 125 -13.38 -3.80 -7.82
N PRO A 126 -14.14 -3.94 -8.93
CA PRO A 126 -14.69 -5.23 -9.33
C PRO A 126 -13.61 -6.29 -9.56
N LYS A 127 -13.89 -7.52 -9.10
CA LYS A 127 -13.04 -8.71 -9.28
C LYS A 127 -11.69 -8.67 -8.56
N MET A 128 -11.46 -7.72 -7.67
CA MET A 128 -10.27 -7.71 -6.81
C MET A 128 -10.48 -8.64 -5.61
N ARG A 129 -9.41 -9.32 -5.22
CA ARG A 129 -9.32 -10.22 -4.06
C ARG A 129 -8.93 -9.50 -2.80
N ALA A 130 -8.15 -8.42 -2.92
CA ALA A 130 -7.65 -7.68 -1.78
C ALA A 130 -7.60 -6.18 -1.97
N GLU A 131 -7.71 -5.49 -0.84
CA GLU A 131 -7.28 -4.11 -0.67
C GLU A 131 -6.42 -4.02 0.60
N VAL A 132 -5.24 -3.43 0.48
CA VAL A 132 -4.26 -3.39 1.58
C VAL A 132 -3.78 -1.96 1.81
N ALA A 133 -3.74 -1.53 3.06
CA ALA A 133 -3.16 -0.26 3.48
C ALA A 133 -1.91 -0.49 4.32
N ALA A 134 -0.94 0.42 4.25
CA ALA A 134 0.30 0.37 5.00
C ALA A 134 0.57 1.70 5.72
N GLU A 135 1.28 1.62 6.84
CA GLU A 135 1.82 2.77 7.56
C GLU A 135 3.34 2.67 7.61
N GLY A 136 4.02 3.77 7.23
CA GLY A 136 5.46 3.91 7.23
C GLY A 136 5.94 5.06 8.12
N VAL A 137 7.25 5.14 8.31
CA VAL A 137 7.89 6.18 9.13
C VAL A 137 9.09 6.76 8.40
N ILE A 138 9.32 8.07 8.54
CA ILE A 138 10.54 8.75 8.13
C ILE A 138 11.23 9.28 9.39
N PHE A 139 12.52 8.95 9.52
CA PHE A 139 13.41 9.53 10.52
C PHE A 139 14.30 10.57 9.85
N HIS A 140 14.12 11.83 10.19
CA HIS A 140 14.93 12.94 9.69
C HIS A 140 16.21 13.04 10.53
N SER A 141 17.34 13.22 9.86
CA SER A 141 18.66 13.45 10.44
C SER A 141 18.86 14.90 10.86
#